data_AF-A0A968I8Z2-F1
#
_entry.id   AF-A0A968I8Z2-F1
#
_cell.length_a   1.000
_cell.length_b   1.000
_cell.length_c   1.000
_cell.angle_alpha   90.00
_cell.angle_beta   90.00
_cell.angle_gamma   90.00
#
_symmetry.space_group_name_H-M   'P 1'
#
loop_
_entity.id
_entity.type
_entity.pdbx_description
1 polymer ?
#
loop_
_entity_poly.entity_id
_entity_poly.type
_entity_poly.pdbx_seq_one_letter_code
_entity_poly.pdbx_strand_id
1 'polypeptide(L)'
;MRVSANLRRFQSRFLMEEYRRNLLMERSALTALLPEEISGDPVLFAAIETSASFQTWRRLRQDSDLSPEEAGVVFRLVLERLIGK
;
A
#
# COMPACT_ATOMS: atom_id res chain seq x y z
N MET A 1 13.00 -19.02 -2.35
CA MET A 1 13.99 -18.08 -1.77
C MET A 1 13.36 -16.71 -1.44
N ARG A 2 12.17 -16.65 -0.79
CA ARG A 2 11.48 -15.38 -0.42
C ARG A 2 11.76 -14.90 1.01
N VAL A 3 12.37 -15.76 1.84
CA VAL A 3 12.62 -15.50 3.26
C VAL A 3 13.96 -14.79 3.49
N SER A 4 14.99 -15.06 2.68
CA SER A 4 16.33 -14.49 2.87
C SER A 4 16.46 -13.01 2.51
N ALA A 5 15.70 -12.51 1.53
CA ALA A 5 15.68 -11.09 1.18
C ALA A 5 14.92 -10.24 2.22
N ASN A 6 13.88 -10.80 2.83
CA ASN A 6 13.18 -10.15 3.95
C ASN A 6 14.02 -10.17 5.24
N LEU A 7 14.76 -11.25 5.50
CA LEU A 7 15.59 -11.38 6.70
C LEU A 7 16.70 -10.30 6.81
N ARG A 8 17.32 -9.91 5.68
CA ARG A 8 18.36 -8.85 5.67
C ARG A 8 17.80 -7.44 5.90
N ARG A 9 16.51 -7.20 5.60
CA ARG A 9 15.85 -5.91 5.86
C ARG A 9 15.66 -5.65 7.36
N PHE A 10 15.55 -6.71 8.17
CA PHE A 10 15.43 -6.63 9.62
C PHE A 10 16.76 -6.45 10.37
N GLN A 11 17.91 -6.50 9.69
CA GLN A 11 19.23 -6.33 10.34
C GLN A 11 19.79 -4.90 10.25
N SER A 12 19.21 -4.03 9.41
CA SER A 12 19.67 -2.64 9.28
C SER A 12 18.65 -1.69 9.90
N ARG A 13 19.04 -1.06 11.01
CA ARG A 13 18.27 0.02 11.66
C ARG A 13 17.92 1.13 10.66
N PHE A 14 18.82 1.44 9.73
CA PHE A 14 18.60 2.41 8.65
C PHE A 14 17.45 2.01 7.71
N LEU A 15 17.39 0.74 7.28
CA LEU A 15 16.32 0.26 6.40
C LEU A 15 14.95 0.22 7.09
N MET A 16 14.93 0.01 8.41
CA MET A 16 13.70 0.05 9.21
C MET A 16 13.23 1.49 9.46
N GLU A 17 14.14 2.43 9.69
CA GLU A 17 13.83 3.86 9.79
C GLU A 17 13.28 4.40 8.46
N GLU A 18 13.90 4.05 7.32
CA GLU A 18 13.40 4.40 5.99
C GLU A 18 11.98 3.85 5.74
N TYR A 19 11.76 2.57 6.08
CA TYR A 19 10.46 1.94 5.95
C TYR A 19 9.38 2.64 6.77
N ARG A 20 9.68 3.00 8.02
CA ARG A 20 8.76 3.75 8.88
C ARG A 20 8.49 5.15 8.34
N ARG A 21 9.50 5.85 7.82
CA ARG A 21 9.30 7.16 7.17
C ARG A 21 8.35 7.05 5.98
N ASN A 22 8.53 6.04 5.14
CA ASN A 22 7.68 5.83 3.97
C ASN A 22 6.23 5.52 4.38
N LEU A 23 6.03 4.67 5.39
CA LEU A 23 4.70 4.41 5.94
C LEU A 23 4.03 5.67 6.48
N LEU A 24 4.77 6.51 7.22
CA LEU A 24 4.22 7.76 7.76
C LEU A 24 3.86 8.76 6.65
N MET A 25 4.66 8.86 5.60
CA MET A 25 4.36 9.71 4.45
C MET A 25 3.12 9.20 3.69
N GLU A 26 3.04 7.89 3.44
CA GLU A 26 1.92 7.26 2.75
C GLU A 26 0.61 7.48 3.51
N ARG A 27 0.66 7.25 4.83
CA ARG A 27 -0.48 7.47 5.72
C ARG A 27 -0.90 8.93 5.78
N SER A 28 0.04 9.86 5.91
CA SER A 28 -0.23 11.30 5.94
C SER A 28 -0.86 11.77 4.63
N ALA A 29 -0.35 11.31 3.48
CA ALA A 29 -0.90 11.63 2.17
C ALA A 29 -2.33 11.09 2.02
N LEU A 30 -2.60 9.86 2.46
CA LEU A 30 -3.93 9.28 2.40
C LEU A 30 -4.92 9.99 3.31
N THR A 31 -4.55 10.31 4.55
CA THR A 31 -5.40 11.08 5.46
C THR A 31 -5.74 12.46 4.90
N ALA A 32 -4.83 13.09 4.15
CA ALA A 32 -5.09 14.39 3.54
C ALA A 32 -6.02 14.33 2.31
N LEU A 33 -6.10 13.18 1.64
CA LEU A 33 -6.86 13.00 0.41
C LEU A 33 -8.22 12.32 0.63
N LEU A 34 -8.35 11.50 1.68
CA LEU A 34 -9.56 10.73 1.93
C LEU A 34 -10.59 11.54 2.73
N PRO A 35 -11.88 11.47 2.35
CA PRO A 35 -12.98 12.06 3.11
C PRO A 35 -13.02 11.58 4.56
N GLU A 36 -13.61 12.39 5.45
CA GLU A 36 -13.68 12.08 6.88
C GLU A 36 -14.52 10.80 7.14
N GLU A 37 -15.51 10.52 6.30
CA GLU A 37 -16.33 9.31 6.34
C GLU A 37 -15.50 8.03 6.18
N ILE A 38 -14.40 8.11 5.42
CA ILE A 38 -13.47 6.98 5.21
C ILE A 38 -12.38 7.00 6.29
N SER A 39 -11.85 8.18 6.61
CA SER A 39 -10.79 8.33 7.62
C SER A 39 -11.25 8.00 9.04
N GLY A 40 -12.56 8.13 9.31
CA GLY A 40 -13.19 7.77 10.59
C GLY A 40 -13.41 6.26 10.77
N ASP A 41 -13.32 5.44 9.72
CA ASP A 41 -13.35 3.98 9.80
C ASP A 41 -11.90 3.44 9.72
N PRO A 42 -11.28 3.08 10.85
CA PRO A 42 -9.88 2.65 10.86
C PRO A 42 -9.63 1.34 10.10
N VAL A 43 -10.65 0.49 9.95
CA VAL A 43 -10.52 -0.77 9.21
C VAL A 43 -10.56 -0.50 7.71
N LEU A 44 -11.52 0.32 7.27
CA LEU A 44 -11.62 0.72 5.86
C LEU A 44 -10.39 1.53 5.43
N PHE A 45 -9.95 2.47 6.26
CA PHE A 45 -8.74 3.25 6.01
C PHE A 45 -7.51 2.35 5.84
N ALA A 46 -7.29 1.40 6.76
CA ALA A 46 -6.16 0.47 6.67
C ALA A 46 -6.23 -0.45 5.43
N ALA A 47 -7.43 -0.82 5.00
CA ALA A 47 -7.63 -1.60 3.78
C ALA A 47 -7.27 -0.80 2.52
N ILE A 48 -7.68 0.47 2.46
CA ILE A 48 -7.33 1.39 1.37
C ILE A 48 -5.82 1.67 1.37
N GLU A 49 -5.24 1.97 2.53
CA GLU A 49 -3.79 2.17 2.70
C GLU A 49 -2.99 0.98 2.18
N THR A 50 -3.33 -0.23 2.63
CA THR A 50 -2.66 -1.46 2.17
C THR A 50 -2.76 -1.65 0.65
N SER A 51 -3.93 -1.35 0.08
CA SER A 51 -4.18 -1.47 -1.36
C SER A 51 -3.40 -0.43 -2.17
N ALA A 52 -3.26 0.78 -1.64
CA ALA A 52 -2.51 1.87 -2.26
C ALA A 52 -1.00 1.76 -2.06
N SER A 53 -0.54 0.84 -1.20
CA SER A 53 0.86 0.77 -0.82
C SER A 53 1.81 0.47 -1.96
N PHE A 54 3.02 1.01 -1.85
CA PHE A 54 4.08 0.80 -2.83
C PHE A 54 4.38 -0.69 -3.03
N GLN A 55 4.27 -1.51 -1.99
CA GLN A 55 4.49 -2.96 -2.12
C GLN A 55 3.40 -3.63 -2.97
N THR A 56 2.15 -3.21 -2.84
CA THR A 56 1.04 -3.71 -3.66
C THR A 56 1.24 -3.32 -5.13
N TRP A 57 1.53 -2.04 -5.40
CA TRP A 57 1.83 -1.57 -6.76
C TRP A 57 3.04 -2.27 -7.37
N ARG A 58 4.11 -2.45 -6.59
CA ARG A 58 5.30 -3.18 -7.02
C ARG A 58 4.96 -4.62 -7.38
N ARG A 59 4.17 -5.32 -6.57
CA ARG A 59 3.76 -6.70 -6.84
C ARG A 59 2.94 -6.80 -8.13
N LEU A 60 1.98 -5.90 -8.35
CA LEU A 60 1.18 -5.89 -9.57
C LEU A 60 2.06 -5.73 -10.82
N ARG A 61 3.03 -4.83 -10.76
CA ARG A 61 3.85 -4.48 -11.93
C ARG A 61 5.07 -5.36 -12.15
N GLN A 62 5.72 -5.85 -11.09
CA GLN A 62 6.99 -6.58 -11.19
C GLN A 62 6.82 -8.10 -11.02
N ASP A 63 5.87 -8.52 -10.18
CA ASP A 63 5.67 -9.95 -9.93
C ASP A 63 4.55 -10.53 -10.80
N SER A 64 3.61 -9.68 -11.24
CA SER A 64 2.45 -10.08 -12.05
C SER A 64 2.50 -9.53 -13.49
N ASP A 65 3.60 -8.85 -13.85
CA ASP A 65 3.86 -8.25 -15.18
C ASP A 65 2.73 -7.38 -15.74
N LEU A 66 1.88 -6.81 -14.88
CA LEU A 66 0.80 -5.93 -15.33
C LEU A 66 1.35 -4.59 -15.81
N SER A 67 0.76 -4.09 -16.89
CA SER A 67 0.98 -2.73 -17.35
C SER A 67 0.52 -1.71 -16.28
N PRO A 68 1.02 -0.46 -16.31
CA PRO A 68 0.51 0.60 -15.45
C PRO A 68 -1.02 0.73 -15.51
N GLU A 69 -1.59 0.61 -16.71
CA GLU A 69 -3.02 0.75 -16.97
C GLU A 69 -3.80 -0.43 -16.36
N GLU A 70 -3.32 -1.66 -16.55
CA GLU A 70 -3.92 -2.88 -15.98
C GLU A 70 -3.85 -2.88 -14.45
N ALA A 71 -2.71 -2.50 -13.88
CA ALA A 71 -2.58 -2.32 -12.43
C ALA A 71 -3.56 -1.27 -11.90
N GLY A 72 -3.78 -0.18 -12.66
CA GLY A 72 -4.79 0.82 -12.35
C GLY A 72 -6.23 0.29 -12.39
N VAL A 73 -6.55 -0.62 -13.31
CA VAL A 73 -7.86 -1.30 -13.35
C VAL A 73 -8.05 -2.17 -12.11
N VAL A 74 -7.04 -2.96 -11.72
CA VAL A 74 -7.10 -3.79 -10.50
C VAL A 74 -7.27 -2.92 -9.26
N PHE A 75 -6.53 -1.83 -9.15
CA PHE A 75 -6.64 -0.92 -8.01
C PHE A 75 -8.03 -0.28 -7.92
N ARG A 76 -8.61 0.17 -9.04
CA ARG A 76 -9.99 0.68 -9.08
C ARG A 76 -11.00 -0.37 -8.64
N LEU A 77 -10.91 -1.60 -9.13
CA LEU A 77 -11.78 -2.69 -8.72
C LEU A 77 -11.73 -2.91 -7.21
N VAL A 78 -10.52 -2.91 -6.62
CA VAL A 78 -10.36 -3.06 -5.16
C VAL A 78 -11.04 -1.90 -4.43
N LEU A 79 -10.78 -0.66 -4.83
CA LEU A 79 -11.40 0.51 -4.21
C LEU A 79 -12.93 0.52 -4.32
N GLU A 80 -13.47 0.16 -5.49
CA GLU A 80 -14.92 0.04 -5.70
C GLU A 80 -15.56 -0.97 -4.74
N ARG A 81 -14.88 -2.10 -4.47
CA ARG A 81 -15.37 -3.09 -3.50
C ARG A 81 -15.22 -2.65 -2.04
N LEU A 82 -14.19 -1.88 -1.73
CA LEU A 82 -13.97 -1.36 -0.38
C LEU A 82 -14.97 -0.26 -0.03
N ILE A 83 -15.24 0.65 -0.98
CA ILE A 83 -16.14 1.79 -0.78
C ILE A 83 -17.61 1.39 -0.99
N GLY A 84 -17.87 0.44 -1.91
CA GLY A 84 -19.21 0.13 -2.39
C GLY A 84 -20.11 -0.69 -1.48
N LYS A 85 -19.57 -1.39 -0.45
CA LYS A 85 -20.27 -2.45 0.30
C LYS A 85 -21.13 -3.38 -0.57
#